data_AF-A0A3D5K3E3-F1
#
_entry.id   AF-A0A3D5K3E3-F1
#
_cell.length_a   1.000
_cell.length_b   1.000
_cell.length_c   1.000
_cell.angle_alpha   90.00
_cell.angle_beta   90.00
_cell.angle_gamma   90.00
#
_symmetry.space_group_name_H-M   'P 1'
#
loop_
_entity.id
_entity.type
_entity.pdbx_description
1 polymer ?
#
loop_
_entity_poly.entity_id
_entity_poly.type
_entity_poly.pdbx_seq_one_letter_code
_entity_poly.pdbx_strand_id
1 'polypeptide(L)'
;MVSSASAPINYDRDDWGSGWSDDDSDCINTRHEVLILESLTETGFSSSGCSVVSGQWYAAFTGTYVTNPSSLDVDHFVPLANAHDSGGWAWSSATKRSYYNDLVDPQHLIAVTASANRSKGSRGPEEWKPPDSSYWCQYADSWVDIKVRWALTVTSAELSTLQSMLGTCGGPPTGVYVPPAAPSTTTSTTTTTTTTTVAPTTTTSGVPDNPGNTKNCSDFSTYPAAKAWFDTYFPYYGDVARLDGDNDGEPCESLPGGP
;
A
#
# COMPACT_ATOMS: atom_id res chain seq x y z
N MET A 1 6.39 26.82 3.20
CA MET A 1 7.53 27.62 3.72
C MET A 1 8.69 26.69 4.03
N VAL A 2 9.94 27.15 3.91
CA VAL A 2 11.11 26.33 4.28
C VAL A 2 11.42 26.51 5.76
N SER A 3 11.60 25.42 6.49
CA SER A 3 11.95 25.42 7.92
C SER A 3 13.04 24.39 8.20
N SER A 4 13.92 24.70 9.15
CA SER A 4 14.90 23.76 9.70
C SER A 4 14.66 23.49 11.19
N ALA A 5 13.53 23.96 11.73
CA ALA A 5 13.18 23.74 13.13
C ALA A 5 12.63 22.32 13.32
N SER A 6 13.14 21.61 14.31
CA SER A 6 12.55 20.34 14.77
C SER A 6 11.28 20.60 15.57
N ALA A 7 10.36 19.63 15.59
CA ALA A 7 9.21 19.69 16.49
C ALA A 7 9.70 19.77 17.96
N PRO A 8 9.05 20.60 18.79
CA PRO A 8 9.41 20.74 20.20
C PRO A 8 8.91 19.56 21.06
N ILE A 9 8.09 18.68 20.49
CA ILE A 9 7.55 17.48 21.12
C ILE A 9 7.80 16.28 20.22
N ASN A 10 8.06 15.12 20.83
CA ASN A 10 8.24 13.88 20.08
C ASN A 10 6.93 13.49 19.40
N TYR A 11 7.06 12.81 18.26
CA TYR A 11 5.92 12.21 17.59
C TYR A 11 5.33 11.07 18.44
N ASP A 12 4.01 11.11 18.61
CA ASP A 12 3.20 10.03 19.13
C ASP A 12 2.10 9.73 18.09
N ARG A 13 1.93 8.45 17.73
CA ARG A 13 0.92 8.05 16.74
C ARG A 13 -0.49 8.17 17.30
N ASP A 14 -0.67 7.96 18.59
CA ASP A 14 -2.00 7.90 19.21
C ASP A 14 -2.67 9.30 19.24
N ASP A 15 -1.87 10.36 19.11
CA ASP A 15 -2.35 11.74 18.92
C ASP A 15 -3.18 11.93 17.64
N TRP A 16 -3.01 11.06 16.65
CA TRP A 16 -3.62 11.19 15.32
C TRP A 16 -4.95 10.43 15.18
N GLY A 17 -5.36 9.72 16.24
CA GLY A 17 -6.60 8.96 16.28
C GLY A 17 -6.38 7.45 16.36
N SER A 18 -7.48 6.71 16.39
CA SER A 18 -7.49 5.25 16.58
C SER A 18 -7.36 4.44 15.28
N GLY A 19 -7.05 5.09 14.16
CA GLY A 19 -7.01 4.48 12.84
C GLY A 19 -8.03 5.07 11.88
N TRP A 20 -8.41 4.27 10.88
CA TRP A 20 -9.36 4.65 9.83
C TRP A 20 -10.75 4.86 10.43
N SER A 21 -11.32 6.04 10.20
CA SER A 21 -12.67 6.37 10.64
C SER A 21 -13.72 5.97 9.61
N ASP A 22 -14.96 5.86 10.07
CA ASP A 22 -16.18 5.68 9.31
C ASP A 22 -17.07 6.90 9.66
N ASP A 23 -16.77 8.03 9.01
CA ASP A 23 -17.31 9.35 9.40
C ASP A 23 -18.78 9.52 8.96
N ASP A 24 -19.20 8.85 7.88
CA ASP A 24 -20.57 8.85 7.37
C ASP A 24 -21.41 7.68 7.90
N SER A 25 -20.81 6.77 8.68
CA SER A 25 -21.47 5.68 9.40
C SER A 25 -22.16 4.69 8.47
N ASP A 26 -21.57 4.45 7.29
CA ASP A 26 -22.05 3.48 6.32
C ASP A 26 -21.40 2.09 6.47
N CYS A 27 -20.51 1.94 7.46
CA CYS A 27 -19.66 0.79 7.79
C CYS A 27 -18.37 0.63 6.98
N ILE A 28 -18.16 1.43 5.94
CA ILE A 28 -16.97 1.43 5.10
C ILE A 28 -16.00 2.48 5.66
N ASN A 29 -14.97 2.00 6.37
CA ASN A 29 -13.97 2.93 6.87
C ASN A 29 -13.13 3.55 5.74
N THR A 30 -12.44 4.63 6.06
CA THR A 30 -11.58 5.41 5.16
C THR A 30 -10.63 4.56 4.31
N ARG A 31 -10.09 3.46 4.84
CA ARG A 31 -9.21 2.58 4.04
C ARG A 31 -9.98 1.97 2.87
N HIS A 32 -11.18 1.48 3.13
CA HIS A 32 -12.01 0.87 2.10
C HIS A 32 -12.62 1.91 1.16
N GLU A 33 -12.90 3.12 1.65
CA GLU A 33 -13.26 4.27 0.79
C GLU A 33 -12.17 4.55 -0.25
N VAL A 34 -10.90 4.65 0.16
CA VAL A 34 -9.77 4.84 -0.78
C VAL A 34 -9.71 3.69 -1.79
N LEU A 35 -9.89 2.44 -1.36
CA LEU A 35 -9.92 1.30 -2.28
C LEU A 35 -11.08 1.37 -3.28
N ILE A 36 -12.24 1.90 -2.90
CA ILE A 36 -13.36 2.10 -3.82
C ILE A 36 -13.03 3.21 -4.82
N LEU A 37 -12.54 4.34 -4.33
CA LEU A 37 -12.23 5.53 -5.13
C LEU A 37 -11.13 5.28 -6.16
N GLU A 38 -10.11 4.51 -5.82
CA GLU A 38 -8.95 4.27 -6.70
C GLU A 38 -9.08 3.02 -7.58
N SER A 39 -10.12 2.20 -7.38
CA SER A 39 -10.28 1.00 -8.20
C SER A 39 -10.62 1.37 -9.65
N LEU A 40 -9.87 0.79 -10.57
CA LEU A 40 -10.01 0.95 -12.02
C LEU A 40 -11.14 0.08 -12.60
N THR A 41 -11.65 -0.85 -11.79
CA THR A 41 -12.80 -1.70 -12.09
C THR A 41 -13.80 -1.64 -10.95
N GLU A 42 -15.02 -2.14 -11.19
CA GLU A 42 -16.00 -2.31 -10.11
C GLU A 42 -15.43 -3.15 -8.96
N THR A 43 -15.63 -2.69 -7.72
CA THR A 43 -15.18 -3.38 -6.51
C THR A 43 -16.17 -4.45 -6.08
N GLY A 44 -15.63 -5.56 -5.56
CA GLY A 44 -16.41 -6.58 -4.86
C GLY A 44 -16.31 -6.39 -3.35
N PHE A 45 -17.37 -6.77 -2.64
CA PHE A 45 -17.49 -6.58 -1.20
C PHE A 45 -17.59 -7.91 -0.45
N SER A 46 -17.18 -7.90 0.82
CA SER A 46 -17.37 -9.02 1.75
C SER A 46 -18.86 -9.31 1.94
N SER A 47 -19.18 -10.45 2.58
CA SER A 47 -20.57 -10.81 2.88
C SER A 47 -21.29 -9.81 3.79
N SER A 48 -20.57 -9.04 4.60
CA SER A 48 -21.13 -7.96 5.41
C SER A 48 -21.35 -6.66 4.64
N GLY A 49 -20.77 -6.53 3.44
CA GLY A 49 -20.80 -5.29 2.66
C GLY A 49 -19.79 -4.21 3.09
N CYS A 50 -19.14 -4.37 4.25
CA CYS A 50 -18.34 -3.30 4.87
C CYS A 50 -16.85 -3.31 4.49
N SER A 51 -16.44 -4.17 3.55
CA SER A 51 -15.03 -4.32 3.19
C SER A 51 -14.86 -4.73 1.74
N VAL A 52 -14.02 -4.01 1.02
CA VAL A 52 -13.58 -4.36 -0.34
C VAL A 52 -12.74 -5.64 -0.32
N VAL A 53 -13.12 -6.62 -1.14
CA VAL A 53 -12.44 -7.93 -1.27
C VAL A 53 -11.92 -8.20 -2.69
N SER A 54 -12.33 -7.41 -3.68
CA SER A 54 -11.80 -7.48 -5.04
C SER A 54 -11.90 -6.15 -5.76
N GLY A 55 -11.05 -5.95 -6.75
CA GLY A 55 -10.98 -4.76 -7.59
C GLY A 55 -9.71 -4.79 -8.44
N GLN A 56 -9.34 -3.66 -9.02
CA GLN A 56 -8.06 -3.52 -9.70
C GLN A 56 -7.50 -2.13 -9.41
N TRP A 57 -6.30 -2.07 -8.86
CA TRP A 57 -5.61 -0.84 -8.50
C TRP A 57 -4.31 -0.72 -9.27
N TYR A 58 -3.88 0.52 -9.50
CA TYR A 58 -2.53 0.82 -9.96
C TYR A 58 -1.72 1.38 -8.80
N ALA A 59 -0.81 0.57 -8.26
CA ALA A 59 0.07 0.97 -7.18
C ALA A 59 1.18 1.90 -7.72
N ALA A 60 0.91 3.20 -7.71
CA ALA A 60 1.70 4.19 -8.44
C ALA A 60 3.16 4.29 -7.97
N PHE A 61 3.46 3.95 -6.73
CA PHE A 61 4.84 3.96 -6.24
C PHE A 61 5.72 2.90 -6.92
N THR A 62 5.14 1.75 -7.27
CA THR A 62 5.87 0.63 -7.88
C THR A 62 5.59 0.48 -9.36
N GLY A 63 4.60 1.21 -9.89
CA GLY A 63 4.18 1.10 -11.29
C GLY A 63 3.51 -0.24 -11.62
N THR A 64 2.86 -0.87 -10.63
CA THR A 64 2.31 -2.22 -10.79
C THR A 64 0.79 -2.25 -10.64
N TYR A 65 0.16 -3.16 -11.37
CA TYR A 65 -1.25 -3.48 -11.23
C TYR A 65 -1.46 -4.53 -10.13
N VAL A 66 -2.40 -4.27 -9.24
CA VAL A 66 -2.72 -5.13 -8.10
C VAL A 66 -4.21 -5.42 -8.10
N THR A 67 -4.61 -6.68 -7.92
CA THR A 67 -6.03 -7.08 -7.84
C THR A 67 -6.42 -7.65 -6.48
N ASN A 68 -5.42 -8.01 -5.66
CA ASN A 68 -5.66 -8.46 -4.30
C ASN A 68 -5.60 -7.25 -3.34
N PRO A 69 -6.73 -6.82 -2.75
CA PRO A 69 -6.74 -5.66 -1.85
C PRO A 69 -5.95 -5.89 -0.55
N SER A 70 -5.62 -7.13 -0.17
CA SER A 70 -4.77 -7.40 0.99
C SER A 70 -3.28 -7.16 0.73
N SER A 71 -2.88 -7.06 -0.54
CA SER A 71 -1.53 -6.69 -0.95
C SER A 71 -1.31 -5.17 -0.96
N LEU A 72 -2.36 -4.40 -0.68
CA LEU A 72 -2.35 -2.94 -0.64
C LEU A 72 -2.45 -2.42 0.79
N ASP A 73 -1.61 -1.44 1.08
CA ASP A 73 -1.79 -0.52 2.19
C ASP A 73 -2.34 0.81 1.65
N VAL A 74 -3.08 1.54 2.49
CA VAL A 74 -3.39 2.95 2.25
C VAL A 74 -2.33 3.77 2.96
N ASP A 75 -1.51 4.48 2.19
CA ASP A 75 -0.44 5.33 2.68
C ASP A 75 -0.94 6.76 2.90
N HIS A 76 -0.44 7.39 3.96
CA HIS A 76 -0.51 8.84 4.11
C HIS A 76 0.58 9.44 3.23
N PHE A 77 0.18 10.04 2.10
CA PHE A 77 1.10 10.45 1.05
C PHE A 77 2.27 11.28 1.61
N VAL A 78 1.95 12.25 2.47
CA VAL A 78 2.88 12.84 3.44
C VAL A 78 2.72 12.09 4.79
N PRO A 79 3.70 11.30 5.26
CA PRO A 79 3.57 10.48 6.46
C PRO A 79 3.23 11.29 7.72
N LEU A 80 2.50 10.69 8.65
CA LEU A 80 2.08 11.35 9.90
C LEU A 80 3.24 11.95 10.70
N ALA A 81 4.35 11.21 10.84
CA ALA A 81 5.54 11.70 11.55
C ALA A 81 6.21 12.86 10.78
N ASN A 82 6.26 12.79 9.45
CA ASN A 82 6.77 13.90 8.64
C ASN A 82 5.86 15.15 8.76
N ALA A 83 4.54 14.97 8.76
CA ALA A 83 3.57 16.03 8.99
C ALA A 83 3.73 16.64 10.39
N HIS A 84 3.94 15.81 11.42
CA HIS A 84 4.24 16.24 12.79
C HIS A 84 5.42 17.19 12.83
N ASP A 85 6.56 16.76 12.29
CA ASP A 85 7.81 17.54 12.26
C ASP A 85 7.68 18.81 11.41
N SER A 86 6.78 18.80 10.44
CA SER A 86 6.52 19.92 9.52
C SER A 86 5.54 20.97 10.06
N GLY A 87 5.18 20.89 11.34
CA GLY A 87 4.27 21.83 12.02
C GLY A 87 2.98 21.20 12.54
N GLY A 88 2.69 19.95 12.15
CA GLY A 88 1.52 19.21 12.61
C GLY A 88 1.53 18.90 14.11
N TRP A 89 2.70 18.99 14.76
CA TRP A 89 2.81 18.89 16.22
C TRP A 89 1.93 19.90 16.96
N ALA A 90 1.69 21.08 16.37
CA ALA A 90 0.92 22.17 16.98
C ALA A 90 -0.60 22.04 16.75
N TRP A 91 -1.03 21.07 15.95
CA TRP A 91 -2.43 20.90 15.62
C TRP A 91 -3.26 20.37 16.78
N SER A 92 -4.53 20.77 16.80
CA SER A 92 -5.53 20.16 17.68
C SER A 92 -5.71 18.67 17.32
N SER A 93 -6.18 17.88 18.27
CA SER A 93 -6.52 16.47 18.03
C SER A 93 -7.59 16.29 16.93
N ALA A 94 -8.53 17.23 16.81
CA ALA A 94 -9.53 17.21 15.74
C ALA A 94 -8.89 17.41 14.36
N THR A 95 -7.93 18.34 14.25
CA THR A 95 -7.18 18.59 13.01
C THR A 95 -6.30 17.40 12.64
N LYS A 96 -5.60 16.78 13.61
CA LYS A 96 -4.80 15.56 13.36
C LYS A 96 -5.67 14.39 12.85
N ARG A 97 -6.87 14.21 13.41
CA ARG A 97 -7.84 13.20 12.92
C ARG A 97 -8.36 13.51 11.53
N SER A 98 -8.61 14.80 11.23
CA SER A 98 -9.03 15.23 9.90
C SER A 98 -7.92 14.96 8.88
N TYR A 99 -6.67 15.25 9.22
CA TYR A 99 -5.51 14.88 8.38
C TYR A 99 -5.41 13.36 8.23
N TYR A 100 -5.63 12.58 9.28
CA TYR A 100 -5.52 11.12 9.18
C TYR A 100 -6.52 10.53 8.18
N ASN A 101 -7.73 11.08 8.07
CA ASN A 101 -8.84 10.54 7.28
C ASN A 101 -9.32 11.46 6.15
N ASP A 102 -8.47 12.36 5.64
CA ASP A 102 -8.90 13.30 4.59
C ASP A 102 -9.15 12.58 3.26
N LEU A 103 -10.42 12.51 2.87
CA LEU A 103 -10.89 12.05 1.55
C LEU A 103 -11.32 13.23 0.65
N VAL A 104 -11.26 14.46 1.15
CA VAL A 104 -11.57 15.66 0.36
C VAL A 104 -10.48 15.91 -0.69
N ASP A 105 -9.21 15.58 -0.37
CA ASP A 105 -8.18 15.41 -1.39
C ASP A 105 -8.20 13.97 -1.88
N PRO A 106 -8.37 13.72 -3.19
CA PRO A 106 -8.13 12.39 -3.73
C PRO A 106 -6.64 12.00 -3.73
N GLN A 107 -5.71 12.93 -3.46
CA GLN A 107 -4.27 12.64 -3.44
C GLN A 107 -3.70 12.41 -2.04
N HIS A 108 -4.45 12.73 -0.99
CA HIS A 108 -3.95 12.77 0.39
C HIS A 108 -3.67 11.37 0.96
N LEU A 109 -4.53 10.43 0.59
CA LEU A 109 -4.37 9.01 0.84
C LEU A 109 -4.23 8.29 -0.49
N ILE A 110 -3.38 7.25 -0.54
CA ILE A 110 -3.14 6.50 -1.76
C ILE A 110 -3.02 5.00 -1.50
N ALA A 111 -3.66 4.16 -2.31
CA ALA A 111 -3.46 2.71 -2.27
C ALA A 111 -2.15 2.33 -2.96
N VAL A 112 -1.25 1.73 -2.20
CA VAL A 112 0.10 1.35 -2.67
C VAL A 112 0.42 -0.07 -2.24
N THR A 113 1.40 -0.72 -2.88
CA THR A 113 1.84 -2.02 -2.40
C THR A 113 2.33 -1.91 -0.96
N ALA A 114 1.97 -2.87 -0.12
CA ALA A 114 2.39 -2.88 1.28
C ALA A 114 3.92 -2.82 1.43
N SER A 115 4.67 -3.43 0.51
CA SER A 115 6.14 -3.35 0.46
C SER A 115 6.66 -1.93 0.25
N ALA A 116 6.05 -1.16 -0.66
CA ALA A 116 6.46 0.22 -0.93
C ALA A 116 6.13 1.14 0.25
N ASN A 117 4.95 0.99 0.85
CA ASN A 117 4.55 1.75 2.03
C ASN A 117 5.51 1.52 3.21
N ARG A 118 5.81 0.25 3.52
CA ARG A 118 6.76 -0.11 4.59
C ARG A 118 8.18 0.37 4.28
N SER A 119 8.59 0.29 3.02
CA SER A 119 9.87 0.81 2.54
C SER A 119 9.94 2.35 2.58
N LYS A 120 8.82 3.07 2.52
CA LYS A 120 8.77 4.52 2.73
C LYS A 120 8.83 4.86 4.21
N GLY A 121 7.95 4.27 5.02
CA GLY A 121 7.83 4.59 6.45
C GLY A 121 7.52 6.07 6.67
N SER A 122 8.25 6.72 7.58
CA SER A 122 8.08 8.16 7.89
C SER A 122 8.92 9.11 7.03
N ARG A 123 9.65 8.59 6.05
CA ARG A 123 10.67 9.34 5.32
C ARG A 123 10.09 10.39 4.37
N GLY A 124 10.81 11.49 4.23
CA GLY A 124 10.58 12.51 3.20
C GLY A 124 11.16 12.10 1.83
N PRO A 125 10.84 12.85 0.76
CA PRO A 125 11.35 12.61 -0.60
C PRO A 125 12.88 12.59 -0.71
N GLU A 126 13.56 13.28 0.21
CA GLU A 126 15.02 13.35 0.32
C GLU A 126 15.66 12.05 0.83
N GLU A 127 14.89 11.19 1.50
CA GLU A 127 15.34 9.91 2.07
C GLU A 127 14.73 8.69 1.36
N TRP A 128 13.56 8.86 0.75
CA TRP A 128 12.88 7.81 0.00
C TRP A 128 12.14 8.38 -1.21
N LYS A 129 12.20 7.67 -2.34
CA LYS A 129 11.45 8.00 -3.54
C LYS A 129 10.74 6.76 -4.06
N PRO A 130 9.60 6.92 -4.77
CA PRO A 130 8.99 5.84 -5.52
C PRO A 130 10.03 5.09 -6.37
N PRO A 131 10.11 3.75 -6.27
CA PRO A 131 10.94 2.95 -7.17
C PRO A 131 10.60 3.18 -8.65
N ASP A 132 9.34 3.42 -8.98
CA ASP A 132 8.94 3.85 -10.31
C ASP A 132 9.25 5.34 -10.53
N SER A 133 10.33 5.60 -11.26
CA SER A 133 10.75 6.96 -11.60
C SER A 133 9.80 7.72 -12.53
N SER A 134 8.93 7.01 -13.25
CA SER A 134 7.91 7.67 -14.09
C SER A 134 6.88 8.43 -13.24
N TYR A 135 6.73 8.04 -11.96
CA TYR A 135 5.81 8.67 -11.02
C TYR A 135 6.41 9.88 -10.28
N TRP A 136 7.71 10.18 -10.44
CA TRP A 136 8.37 11.20 -9.61
C TRP A 136 7.80 12.61 -9.74
N CYS A 137 7.44 13.03 -10.96
CA CYS A 137 6.84 14.35 -11.19
C CYS A 137 5.52 14.47 -10.41
N GLN A 138 4.61 13.51 -10.59
CA GLN A 138 3.33 13.47 -9.88
C GLN A 138 3.52 13.37 -8.38
N TYR A 139 4.48 12.55 -7.93
CA TYR A 139 4.75 12.41 -6.51
C TYR A 139 5.15 13.74 -5.86
N ALA A 140 6.06 14.48 -6.50
CA ALA A 140 6.50 15.76 -5.98
C ALA A 140 5.41 16.83 -6.01
N ASP A 141 4.57 16.83 -7.05
CA ASP A 141 3.41 17.70 -7.18
C ASP A 141 2.40 17.47 -6.03
N SER A 142 1.93 16.22 -5.86
CA SER A 142 1.00 15.85 -4.79
C SER A 142 1.57 16.11 -3.39
N TRP A 143 2.86 15.83 -3.19
CA TRP A 143 3.51 16.14 -1.92
C TRP A 143 3.48 17.64 -1.62
N VAL A 144 3.79 18.50 -2.60
CA VAL A 144 3.76 19.96 -2.44
C VAL A 144 2.33 20.44 -2.19
N ASP A 145 1.35 19.96 -2.95
CA ASP A 145 -0.05 20.37 -2.82
C ASP A 145 -0.61 20.03 -1.43
N ILE A 146 -0.36 18.83 -0.93
CA ILE A 146 -0.75 18.40 0.42
C ILE A 146 -0.08 19.30 1.48
N LYS A 147 1.24 19.53 1.35
CA LYS A 147 1.96 20.40 2.30
C LYS A 147 1.40 21.82 2.29
N VAL A 148 1.06 22.37 1.13
CA VAL A 148 0.47 23.71 0.99
C VAL A 148 -0.92 23.73 1.61
N ARG A 149 -1.80 22.78 1.29
CA ARG A 149 -3.17 22.71 1.79
C ARG A 149 -3.22 22.63 3.32
N TRP A 150 -2.32 21.86 3.92
CA TRP A 150 -2.21 21.70 5.37
C TRP A 150 -1.29 22.71 6.05
N ALA A 151 -0.76 23.70 5.31
CA ALA A 151 0.17 24.72 5.80
C ALA A 151 1.40 24.12 6.51
N LEU A 152 1.87 22.97 6.03
CA LEU A 152 3.08 22.30 6.51
C LEU A 152 4.34 22.93 5.89
N THR A 153 5.43 22.92 6.65
CA THR A 153 6.74 23.33 6.15
C THR A 153 7.45 22.21 5.41
N VAL A 154 8.49 22.57 4.67
CA VAL A 154 9.45 21.63 4.09
C VAL A 154 10.86 21.96 4.57
N THR A 155 11.73 20.95 4.66
CA THR A 155 13.16 21.22 4.89
C THR A 155 13.85 21.69 3.60
N SER A 156 15.07 22.22 3.71
CA SER A 156 15.84 22.60 2.52
C SER A 156 16.22 21.39 1.65
N ALA A 157 16.48 20.23 2.28
CA ALA A 157 16.81 18.98 1.58
C ALA A 157 15.58 18.41 0.87
N GLU A 158 14.43 18.42 1.55
CA GLU A 158 13.12 18.06 1.01
C GLU A 158 12.78 18.95 -0.20
N LEU A 159 12.88 20.27 -0.05
CA LEU A 159 12.61 21.22 -1.14
C LEU A 159 13.51 20.97 -2.36
N SER A 160 14.81 20.79 -2.14
CA SER A 160 15.77 20.54 -3.24
C SER A 160 15.42 19.25 -3.99
N THR A 161 14.96 18.24 -3.27
CA THR A 161 14.58 16.96 -3.85
C THR A 161 13.26 17.05 -4.61
N LEU A 162 12.26 17.73 -4.05
CA LEU A 162 10.99 18.01 -4.72
C LEU A 162 11.22 18.79 -6.03
N GLN A 163 12.07 19.82 -6.01
CA GLN A 163 12.44 20.56 -7.22
C GLN A 163 13.11 19.68 -8.28
N SER A 164 14.00 18.77 -7.86
CA SER A 164 14.62 17.81 -8.78
C SER A 164 13.60 16.87 -9.41
N MET A 165 12.64 16.37 -8.63
CA MET A 165 11.58 15.48 -9.09
C MET A 165 10.57 16.21 -10.00
N LEU A 166 10.19 17.45 -9.68
CA LEU A 166 9.38 18.31 -10.56
C LEU A 166 10.10 18.62 -11.88
N GLY A 167 11.44 18.57 -11.90
CA GLY A 167 12.23 18.68 -13.13
C GLY A 167 12.03 17.52 -14.12
N THR A 168 11.40 16.41 -13.72
CA THR A 168 11.09 15.28 -14.61
C THR A 168 9.76 15.45 -15.35
N CYS A 169 8.99 16.50 -15.04
CA CYS A 169 7.70 16.74 -15.66
C CYS A 169 7.82 17.06 -17.16
N GLY A 170 7.03 16.38 -17.99
CA GLY A 170 6.91 16.66 -19.44
C GLY A 170 6.03 17.87 -19.79
N GLY A 171 5.51 18.57 -18.78
CA GLY A 171 4.56 19.66 -18.83
C GLY A 171 4.07 19.98 -17.41
N PRO A 172 3.26 21.02 -17.20
CA PRO A 172 2.67 21.28 -15.89
C PRO A 172 1.85 20.07 -15.42
N PRO A 173 1.97 19.64 -14.14
CA PRO A 173 1.14 18.60 -13.57
C PRO A 173 -0.34 18.96 -13.72
N THR A 174 -1.18 17.99 -14.11
CA THR A 174 -2.60 18.21 -14.39
C THR A 174 -3.52 17.97 -13.20
N GLY A 175 -2.97 17.79 -11.99
CA GLY A 175 -3.72 17.54 -10.74
C GLY A 175 -4.45 16.18 -10.69
N VAL A 176 -4.52 15.45 -11.80
CA VAL A 176 -5.11 14.10 -11.88
C VAL A 176 -4.06 13.18 -12.48
N TYR A 177 -3.58 12.22 -11.68
CA TYR A 177 -2.77 11.14 -12.20
C TYR A 177 -3.68 10.15 -12.93
N VAL A 178 -3.40 9.91 -14.21
CA VAL A 178 -4.08 8.87 -14.98
C VAL A 178 -3.16 7.66 -15.01
N PRO A 179 -3.53 6.53 -14.37
CA PRO A 179 -2.76 5.31 -14.47
C PRO A 179 -2.51 4.92 -15.94
N PRO A 180 -1.28 4.53 -16.30
CA PRO A 180 -0.98 4.03 -17.63
C PRO A 180 -1.88 2.86 -17.94
N ALA A 181 -2.48 2.78 -19.13
CA ALA A 181 -3.41 1.70 -19.48
C ALA A 181 -2.86 0.32 -19.06
N ALA A 182 -3.70 -0.48 -18.40
CA ALA A 182 -3.31 -1.81 -17.99
C ALA A 182 -2.80 -2.59 -19.20
N PRO A 183 -1.62 -3.24 -19.10
CA PRO A 183 -1.15 -4.07 -20.19
C PRO A 183 -2.26 -5.08 -20.48
N SER A 184 -2.78 -5.04 -21.72
CA SER A 184 -3.81 -5.99 -22.13
C SER A 184 -3.20 -7.36 -22.06
N THR A 185 -3.55 -8.13 -21.03
CA THR A 185 -3.38 -9.57 -21.04
C THR A 185 -4.28 -10.09 -22.16
N THR A 186 -3.73 -10.16 -23.36
CA THR A 186 -4.27 -11.02 -24.40
C THR A 186 -4.06 -12.41 -23.82
N THR A 187 -5.08 -12.95 -23.14
CA THR A 187 -5.16 -14.37 -22.86
C THR A 187 -5.21 -15.03 -24.23
N SER A 188 -4.04 -15.32 -24.81
CA SER A 188 -3.92 -16.32 -25.85
C SER A 188 -4.34 -17.62 -25.18
N THR A 189 -5.62 -17.95 -25.33
CA THR A 189 -6.12 -19.29 -25.14
C THR A 189 -5.40 -20.16 -26.17
N THR A 190 -4.22 -20.66 -25.83
CA THR A 190 -3.59 -21.74 -26.57
C THR A 190 -4.46 -22.97 -26.36
N THR A 191 -5.37 -23.21 -27.30
CA THR A 191 -6.14 -24.45 -27.40
C THR A 191 -5.16 -25.58 -27.69
N THR A 192 -4.55 -26.15 -26.66
CA THR A 192 -3.87 -27.43 -26.76
C THR A 192 -4.95 -28.50 -26.82
N THR A 193 -5.22 -29.02 -28.03
CA THR A 193 -6.06 -30.18 -28.26
C THR A 193 -5.38 -31.42 -27.68
N THR A 194 -5.61 -31.70 -26.40
CA THR A 194 -5.26 -32.97 -25.79
C THR A 194 -6.48 -33.88 -25.84
N THR A 195 -6.41 -34.90 -26.70
CA THR A 195 -7.36 -36.00 -26.76
C THR A 195 -7.28 -36.80 -25.46
N THR A 196 -8.30 -36.72 -24.60
CA THR A 196 -8.38 -37.50 -23.36
C THR A 196 -9.62 -38.37 -23.35
N THR A 197 -9.39 -39.68 -23.39
CA THR A 197 -10.34 -40.75 -23.11
C THR A 197 -10.89 -40.60 -21.69
N VAL A 198 -12.22 -40.73 -21.58
CA VAL A 198 -13.00 -40.53 -20.34
C VAL A 198 -12.79 -41.67 -19.34
N ALA A 199 -12.48 -41.32 -18.09
CA ALA A 199 -12.83 -42.09 -16.90
C ALA A 199 -13.15 -41.11 -15.76
N PRO A 200 -14.16 -41.37 -14.90
CA PRO A 200 -14.75 -40.36 -14.03
C PRO A 200 -14.03 -40.29 -12.68
N THR A 201 -13.68 -39.09 -12.25
CA THR A 201 -13.34 -38.84 -10.84
C THR A 201 -13.85 -37.47 -10.40
N THR A 202 -14.41 -37.48 -9.21
CA THR A 202 -15.12 -36.46 -8.44
C THR A 202 -14.42 -35.09 -8.36
N THR A 203 -15.24 -34.05 -8.51
CA THR A 203 -14.94 -32.62 -8.38
C THR A 203 -14.67 -32.21 -6.92
N THR A 204 -13.53 -31.56 -6.64
CA THR A 204 -13.31 -30.79 -5.41
C THR A 204 -12.55 -29.50 -5.74
N SER A 205 -13.11 -28.34 -5.36
CA SER A 205 -12.52 -27.00 -5.46
C SER A 205 -11.18 -26.91 -4.72
N GLY A 206 -10.15 -26.32 -5.35
CA GLY A 206 -8.74 -26.42 -4.94
C GLY A 206 -8.10 -25.18 -4.30
N VAL A 207 -8.86 -24.24 -3.73
CA VAL A 207 -8.29 -23.14 -2.94
C VAL A 207 -8.36 -23.51 -1.46
N PRO A 208 -7.23 -23.56 -0.72
CA PRO A 208 -7.23 -23.84 0.71
C PRO A 208 -7.75 -22.63 1.50
N ASP A 209 -8.50 -22.85 2.60
CA ASP A 209 -9.00 -21.76 3.45
C ASP A 209 -7.85 -20.90 4.00
N ASN A 210 -8.08 -19.59 4.16
CA ASN A 210 -7.09 -18.67 4.69
C ASN A 210 -6.72 -19.04 6.13
N PRO A 211 -5.46 -19.45 6.40
CA PRO A 211 -5.06 -19.88 7.74
C PRO A 211 -4.84 -18.71 8.69
N GLY A 212 -4.80 -17.47 8.20
CA GLY A 212 -4.51 -16.29 9.01
C GLY A 212 -3.12 -16.34 9.67
N ASN A 213 -2.92 -15.47 10.66
CA ASN A 213 -1.70 -15.47 11.47
C ASN A 213 -1.75 -16.55 12.57
N THR A 214 -1.86 -17.82 12.17
CA THR A 214 -1.97 -18.97 13.10
C THR A 214 -0.68 -19.77 13.26
N LYS A 215 0.38 -19.39 12.56
CA LYS A 215 1.70 -20.04 12.60
C LYS A 215 2.79 -19.02 12.85
N ASN A 216 3.86 -19.47 13.51
CA ASN A 216 5.12 -18.77 13.67
C ASN A 216 6.27 -19.74 13.33
N CYS A 217 7.49 -19.22 13.16
CA CYS A 217 8.66 -20.07 12.90
C CYS A 217 8.89 -21.15 13.97
N SER A 218 8.54 -20.88 15.24
CA SER A 218 8.63 -21.85 16.33
C SER A 218 7.68 -23.05 16.20
N ASP A 219 6.68 -22.98 15.33
CA ASP A 219 5.71 -24.05 15.10
C ASP A 219 6.21 -25.10 14.08
N PHE A 220 7.38 -24.86 13.47
CA PHE A 220 8.01 -25.75 12.51
C PHE A 220 9.34 -26.27 13.06
N SER A 221 9.59 -27.57 12.90
CA SER A 221 10.85 -28.20 13.33
C SER A 221 11.98 -28.05 12.31
N THR A 222 11.67 -27.74 11.05
CA THR A 222 12.65 -27.59 9.96
C THR A 222 12.20 -26.52 8.96
N TYR A 223 13.17 -25.89 8.29
CA TYR A 223 12.91 -24.88 7.25
C TYR A 223 12.05 -25.42 6.08
N PRO A 224 12.27 -26.62 5.51
CA PRO A 224 11.43 -27.13 4.43
C PRO A 224 9.95 -27.29 4.79
N ALA A 225 9.65 -27.54 6.08
CA ALA A 225 8.27 -27.61 6.55
C ALA A 225 7.62 -26.21 6.61
N ALA A 226 8.38 -25.21 7.07
CA ALA A 226 7.95 -23.81 7.05
C ALA A 226 7.76 -23.30 5.60
N LYS A 227 8.71 -23.61 4.71
CA LYS A 227 8.64 -23.26 3.28
C LYS A 227 7.48 -23.94 2.56
N ALA A 228 7.22 -25.22 2.80
CA ALA A 228 6.06 -25.88 2.20
C ALA A 228 4.73 -25.25 2.64
N TRP A 229 4.62 -24.85 3.91
CA TRP A 229 3.46 -24.12 4.40
C TRP A 229 3.36 -22.75 3.74
N PHE A 230 4.45 -21.99 3.72
CA PHE A 230 4.54 -20.69 3.06
C PHE A 230 4.16 -20.79 1.58
N ASP A 231 4.77 -21.67 0.80
CA ASP A 231 4.47 -21.87 -0.63
C ASP A 231 3.01 -22.30 -0.89
N THR A 232 2.36 -22.98 0.08
CA THR A 232 0.95 -23.37 -0.04
C THR A 232 0.01 -22.16 0.04
N TYR A 233 0.32 -21.19 0.89
CA TYR A 233 -0.58 -20.06 1.18
C TYR A 233 -0.12 -18.75 0.57
N PHE A 234 1.17 -18.55 0.38
CA PHE A 234 1.77 -17.34 -0.18
C PHE A 234 1.18 -16.94 -1.54
N PRO A 235 0.91 -17.86 -2.49
CA PRO A 235 0.26 -17.52 -3.75
C PRO A 235 -1.16 -16.95 -3.60
N TYR A 236 -1.87 -17.31 -2.50
CA TYR A 236 -3.26 -16.92 -2.27
C TYR A 236 -3.39 -15.77 -1.28
N TYR A 237 -2.54 -15.72 -0.25
CA TYR A 237 -2.68 -14.89 0.94
C TYR A 237 -1.39 -14.12 1.30
N GLY A 238 -0.30 -14.29 0.55
CA GLY A 238 1.01 -13.74 0.89
C GLY A 238 1.58 -14.34 2.17
N ASP A 239 2.52 -13.63 2.82
CA ASP A 239 3.07 -14.05 4.11
C ASP A 239 2.10 -13.76 5.28
N VAL A 240 0.97 -14.46 5.26
CA VAL A 240 -0.14 -14.26 6.20
C VAL A 240 0.23 -14.57 7.66
N ALA A 241 1.27 -15.39 7.86
CA ALA A 241 1.81 -15.78 9.16
C ALA A 241 3.12 -15.07 9.54
N ARG A 242 3.59 -14.12 8.74
CA ARG A 242 4.81 -13.33 9.00
C ARG A 242 6.05 -14.21 9.22
N LEU A 243 6.18 -15.25 8.40
CA LEU A 243 7.28 -16.21 8.46
C LEU A 243 8.55 -15.70 7.75
N ASP A 244 8.41 -14.78 6.80
CA ASP A 244 9.48 -14.15 6.02
C ASP A 244 9.72 -12.72 6.54
N GLY A 245 10.65 -12.60 7.49
CA GLY A 245 10.84 -11.37 8.27
C GLY A 245 11.54 -10.26 7.50
N ASP A 246 12.43 -10.62 6.59
CA ASP A 246 13.23 -9.73 5.74
C ASP A 246 12.66 -9.57 4.32
N ASN A 247 11.58 -10.30 4.00
CA ASN A 247 10.78 -10.18 2.78
C ASN A 247 11.57 -10.51 1.51
N ASP A 248 12.48 -11.47 1.61
CA ASP A 248 13.29 -11.94 0.48
C ASP A 248 12.69 -13.18 -0.23
N GLY A 249 11.55 -13.66 0.27
CA GLY A 249 10.84 -14.83 -0.22
C GLY A 249 11.22 -16.13 0.50
N GLU A 250 12.06 -16.07 1.53
CA GLU A 250 12.53 -17.23 2.27
C GLU A 250 12.04 -17.23 3.74
N PRO A 251 11.03 -18.06 4.08
CA PRO A 251 10.45 -18.06 5.42
C PRO A 251 11.36 -18.77 6.43
N CYS A 252 11.47 -18.20 7.62
CA CYS A 252 12.06 -18.85 8.80
C CYS A 252 13.46 -19.42 8.56
N GLU A 253 14.34 -18.68 7.89
CA GLU A 253 15.70 -19.11 7.51
C GLU A 253 16.55 -19.62 8.68
N SER A 254 16.27 -19.12 9.89
CA SER A 254 16.91 -19.58 11.14
C SER A 254 16.63 -21.05 11.53
N LEU A 255 15.68 -21.72 10.87
CA LEU A 255 15.34 -23.11 11.15
C LEU A 255 16.35 -24.09 10.54
N PRO A 256 16.52 -25.30 11.13
CA PRO A 256 17.41 -26.31 10.59
C PRO A 256 17.11 -26.62 9.11
N GLY A 257 18.16 -26.55 8.27
CA GLY A 257 18.09 -26.79 6.83
C GLY A 257 17.69 -25.58 5.98
N GLY A 258 17.73 -24.37 6.54
CA GLY A 258 17.59 -23.10 5.80
C GLY A 258 18.81 -22.73 4.95
N PRO A 259 18.67 -21.72 4.07
CA PRO A 259 19.74 -21.18 3.22
C PRO A 259 20.91 -20.52 3.99
#